data_AF-A0A452UIH9-F1
#
_entry.id   AF-A0A452UIH9-F1
#
_cell.length_a   1.000
_cell.length_b   1.000
_cell.length_c   1.000
_cell.angle_alpha   90.00
_cell.angle_beta   90.00
_cell.angle_gamma   90.00
#
_symmetry.space_group_name_H-M   'P 1'
#
loop_
_entity.id
_entity.type
_entity.pdbx_description
1 polymer ?
#
loop_
_entity_poly.entity_id
_entity_poly.type
_entity_poly.pdbx_seq_one_letter_code
_entity_poly.pdbx_strand_id
1 'polypeptide(L)'
;MPAVASVPKELYLSSSLKDLNKKTEVKPEKISTRNYVQSALKIFKTAEECRLDRDEERAYVLYMKYVTVYNLIKKRPDFKQQQDYFHSILGLANIKKAIEEAERLSESLKLRVKKMRPQRKVSVYRKREFFQVIIEIFF
;
A
#
# COMPACT_ATOMS: atom_id res chain seq x y z
N MET A 1 44.87 -30.25 -0.20
CA MET A 1 43.83 -29.42 0.44
C MET A 1 42.64 -30.33 0.77
N PRO A 2 42.13 -30.41 2.01
CA PRO A 2 40.99 -31.26 2.31
C PRO A 2 39.68 -30.52 1.96
N ALA A 3 38.75 -31.22 1.30
CA ALA A 3 37.43 -30.71 0.98
C ALA A 3 36.57 -30.70 2.25
N VAL A 4 36.24 -29.50 2.74
CA VAL A 4 35.27 -29.32 3.83
C VAL A 4 33.88 -29.56 3.25
N ALA A 5 33.37 -30.78 3.40
CA ALA A 5 31.96 -31.05 3.18
C ALA A 5 31.18 -30.19 4.19
N SER A 6 30.53 -29.12 3.70
CA SER A 6 29.73 -28.24 4.53
C SER A 6 28.52 -29.01 5.06
N VAL A 7 28.62 -29.44 6.32
CA VAL A 7 27.53 -30.11 7.02
C VAL A 7 26.28 -29.21 6.94
N PRO A 8 25.14 -29.71 6.44
CA PRO A 8 23.90 -28.96 6.40
C PRO A 8 23.52 -28.48 7.81
N LYS A 9 23.07 -27.23 7.90
CA LYS A 9 22.58 -26.64 9.15
C LYS A 9 21.45 -27.51 9.72
N GLU A 10 21.49 -27.78 11.01
CA GLU A 10 20.46 -28.58 11.68
C GLU A 10 19.06 -28.03 11.41
N LEU A 11 18.09 -28.93 11.27
CA LEU A 11 16.70 -28.61 10.95
C LEU A 11 16.05 -27.80 12.07
N TYR A 12 16.13 -26.47 11.95
CA TYR A 12 15.54 -25.52 12.91
C TYR A 12 14.17 -24.97 12.48
N LEU A 13 13.78 -25.18 11.21
CA LEU A 13 12.58 -24.57 10.63
C LEU A 13 11.29 -25.38 10.80
N SER A 14 11.40 -26.71 10.78
CA SER A 14 10.29 -27.64 10.99
C SER A 14 10.79 -29.09 11.02
N SER A 15 10.01 -29.98 11.65
CA SER A 15 10.32 -31.41 11.79
C SER A 15 9.80 -32.29 10.65
N SER A 16 9.14 -31.70 9.65
CA SER A 16 8.64 -32.43 8.47
C SER A 16 8.72 -31.59 7.20
N LEU A 17 9.10 -32.24 6.08
CA LEU A 17 9.05 -31.64 4.73
C LEU A 17 7.65 -31.13 4.37
N LYS A 18 6.60 -31.79 4.90
CA LYS A 18 5.21 -31.36 4.69
C LYS A 18 4.94 -29.96 5.27
N ASP A 19 5.57 -29.62 6.39
CA ASP A 19 5.41 -28.32 7.04
C ASP A 19 6.32 -27.24 6.44
N LEU A 20 7.48 -27.62 5.88
CA LEU A 20 8.26 -26.73 5.01
C LEU A 20 7.45 -26.36 3.76
N ASN A 21 6.81 -27.34 3.10
CA ASN A 21 6.05 -27.12 1.86
C ASN A 21 4.77 -26.28 2.08
N LYS A 22 4.13 -26.37 3.25
CA LYS A 22 3.02 -25.45 3.60
C LYS A 22 3.48 -24.00 3.69
N LYS A 23 4.72 -23.75 4.14
CA LYS A 23 5.30 -22.40 4.20
C LYS A 23 5.65 -21.85 2.81
N THR A 24 5.76 -22.71 1.79
CA THR A 24 6.02 -22.33 0.39
C THR A 24 4.74 -22.19 -0.44
N GLU A 25 3.56 -22.57 0.07
CA GLU A 25 2.29 -22.41 -0.65
C GLU A 25 1.83 -20.96 -0.72
N VAL A 26 2.20 -20.27 -1.80
CA VAL A 26 1.67 -18.94 -2.13
C VAL A 26 0.35 -19.12 -2.91
N LYS A 27 -0.78 -19.12 -2.20
CA LYS A 27 -2.08 -18.86 -2.84
C LYS A 27 -2.29 -17.34 -2.89
N PRO A 28 -2.64 -16.72 -4.02
CA PRO A 28 -2.92 -15.28 -4.10
C PRO A 28 -4.11 -14.85 -3.21
N GLU A 29 -4.96 -15.80 -2.80
CA GLU A 29 -6.03 -15.62 -1.81
C GLU A 29 -5.53 -15.52 -0.35
N LYS A 30 -4.27 -15.89 -0.06
CA LYS A 30 -3.68 -15.98 1.29
C LYS A 30 -2.96 -14.71 1.77
N ILE A 31 -2.99 -13.60 1.04
CA ILE A 31 -2.48 -12.34 1.62
C ILE A 31 -3.49 -11.89 2.68
N SER A 32 -3.15 -12.20 3.94
CA SER A 32 -3.97 -11.86 5.09
C SER A 32 -4.17 -10.35 5.19
N THR A 33 -5.27 -9.92 5.77
CA THR A 33 -5.53 -8.50 6.03
C THR A 33 -4.41 -7.88 6.88
N ARG A 34 -3.79 -8.65 7.77
CA ARG A 34 -2.59 -8.24 8.52
C ARG A 34 -1.41 -7.89 7.61
N ASN A 35 -1.16 -8.67 6.56
CA ASN A 35 -0.06 -8.39 5.62
C ASN A 35 -0.32 -7.11 4.81
N TYR A 36 -1.58 -6.88 4.43
CA TYR A 36 -1.97 -5.61 3.80
C TYR A 36 -1.79 -4.43 4.74
N VAL A 37 -2.16 -4.56 6.02
CA VAL A 37 -1.97 -3.52 7.04
C VAL A 37 -0.49 -3.21 7.22
N GLN A 38 0.36 -4.23 7.36
CA GLN A 38 1.82 -4.03 7.46
C GLN A 38 2.39 -3.35 6.20
N SER A 39 1.90 -3.71 5.02
CA SER A 39 2.30 -3.09 3.77
C SER A 39 1.84 -1.63 3.71
N ALA A 40 0.61 -1.35 4.15
CA ALA A 40 0.06 0.00 4.21
C ALA A 40 0.89 0.90 5.14
N LEU A 41 1.29 0.41 6.32
CA LEU A 41 2.19 1.15 7.22
C LEU A 41 3.51 1.53 6.56
N LYS A 42 4.13 0.59 5.84
CA LYS A 42 5.38 0.85 5.10
C LYS A 42 5.17 1.88 3.99
N ILE A 43 4.07 1.77 3.23
CA ILE A 43 3.73 2.72 2.17
C ILE A 43 3.53 4.12 2.75
N PHE A 44 2.78 4.26 3.84
CA PHE A 44 2.53 5.55 4.48
C PHE A 44 3.81 6.19 4.99
N LYS A 45 4.68 5.40 5.65
CA LYS A 45 5.99 5.89 6.10
C LYS A 45 6.83 6.39 4.92
N THR A 46 6.90 5.60 3.83
CA THR A 46 7.64 6.00 2.63
C THR A 46 7.04 7.25 1.97
N ALA A 47 5.71 7.42 2.03
CA ALA A 47 5.02 8.60 1.52
C ALA A 47 5.41 9.86 2.31
N GLU A 48 5.47 9.77 3.64
CA GLU A 48 5.94 10.87 4.49
C GLU A 48 7.40 11.24 4.21
N GLU A 49 8.28 10.24 4.02
CA GLU A 49 9.68 10.45 3.63
C GLU A 49 9.77 11.20 2.28
N CYS A 50 9.06 10.72 1.26
CA CYS A 50 9.02 11.39 -0.05
C CYS A 50 8.45 12.82 0.03
N ARG A 51 7.45 13.05 0.91
CA ARG A 51 6.88 14.39 1.15
C ARG A 51 7.91 15.32 1.77
N LEU A 52 8.73 14.85 2.71
CA LEU A 52 9.81 15.61 3.33
C LEU A 52 10.93 15.92 2.33
N ASP A 53 11.25 14.96 1.46
CA ASP A 53 12.23 15.10 0.36
C ASP A 53 11.73 16.01 -0.79
N ARG A 54 10.50 16.53 -0.70
CA ARG A 54 9.81 17.34 -1.72
C ARG A 54 9.60 16.63 -3.07
N ASP A 55 9.65 15.29 -3.07
CA ASP A 55 9.24 14.47 -4.21
C ASP A 55 7.71 14.33 -4.24
N GLU A 56 7.05 15.39 -4.73
CA GLU A 56 5.60 15.52 -4.76
C GLU A 56 4.91 14.42 -5.57
N GLU A 57 5.52 13.99 -6.69
CA GLU A 57 4.95 12.97 -7.58
C GLU A 57 4.95 11.60 -6.90
N ARG A 58 6.09 11.22 -6.32
CA ARG A 58 6.23 9.93 -5.63
C ARG A 58 5.43 9.91 -4.33
N ALA A 59 5.42 11.00 -3.57
CA ALA A 59 4.58 11.14 -2.38
C ALA A 59 3.09 10.96 -2.74
N TYR A 60 2.60 11.62 -3.79
CA TYR A 60 1.22 11.50 -4.25
C TYR A 60 0.86 10.05 -4.61
N VAL A 61 1.70 9.38 -5.40
CA VAL A 61 1.48 7.98 -5.79
C VAL A 61 1.42 7.07 -4.56
N LEU A 62 2.29 7.28 -3.57
CA LEU A 62 2.32 6.48 -2.36
C LEU A 62 1.10 6.73 -1.45
N TYR A 63 0.68 7.98 -1.25
CA TYR A 63 -0.56 8.28 -0.50
C TYR A 63 -1.80 7.69 -1.18
N MET A 64 -1.90 7.81 -2.51
CA MET A 64 -2.98 7.18 -3.29
C MET A 64 -2.96 5.65 -3.17
N LYS A 65 -1.77 5.04 -3.19
CA LYS A 65 -1.60 3.59 -3.01
C LYS A 65 -2.04 3.17 -1.61
N TYR A 66 -1.70 3.93 -0.58
CA TYR A 66 -2.14 3.69 0.80
C TYR A 66 -3.66 3.71 0.93
N VAL A 67 -4.32 4.76 0.42
CA VAL A 67 -5.79 4.89 0.45
C VAL A 67 -6.46 3.74 -0.32
N THR A 68 -5.89 3.32 -1.45
CA THR A 68 -6.38 2.18 -2.23
C THR A 68 -6.30 0.88 -1.44
N VAL A 69 -5.17 0.60 -0.80
CA VAL A 69 -4.98 -0.59 0.05
C VAL A 69 -5.97 -0.58 1.22
N TYR A 70 -6.15 0.57 1.88
CA TYR A 70 -7.13 0.72 2.94
C TYR A 70 -8.57 0.44 2.46
N ASN A 71 -8.95 0.99 1.30
CA ASN A 71 -10.26 0.76 0.70
C ASN A 71 -10.51 -0.70 0.29
N LEU A 72 -9.46 -1.43 -0.06
CA LEU A 72 -9.52 -2.86 -0.34
C LEU A 72 -9.78 -3.66 0.95
N ILE A 73 -8.99 -3.42 1.99
CA ILE A 73 -9.08 -4.20 3.24
C ILE A 73 -10.34 -3.89 4.04
N LYS A 74 -10.83 -2.64 4.06
CA LYS A 74 -12.03 -2.27 4.83
C LYS A 74 -13.30 -3.01 4.40
N LYS A 75 -13.32 -3.54 3.16
CA LYS A 75 -14.43 -4.32 2.61
C LYS A 75 -14.40 -5.79 3.05
N ARG A 76 -13.26 -6.30 3.53
CA ARG A 76 -13.10 -7.70 3.91
C ARG A 76 -13.81 -8.02 5.24
N PRO A 77 -14.40 -9.22 5.39
CA PRO A 77 -15.14 -9.59 6.59
C PRO A 77 -14.26 -9.67 7.84
N ASP A 78 -13.02 -10.15 7.71
CA ASP A 78 -12.04 -10.23 8.80
C ASP A 78 -11.61 -8.84 9.31
N PHE A 79 -11.53 -7.85 8.41
CA PHE A 79 -11.31 -6.47 8.80
C PHE A 79 -12.48 -5.92 9.60
N LYS A 80 -13.72 -6.15 9.16
CA LYS A 80 -14.93 -5.68 9.86
C LYS A 80 -15.08 -6.30 11.24
N GLN A 81 -14.73 -7.58 11.38
CA GLN A 81 -14.77 -8.27 12.67
C GLN A 81 -13.77 -7.72 13.69
N GLN A 82 -12.62 -7.21 13.23
CA GLN A 82 -11.56 -6.66 14.07
C GLN A 82 -11.25 -5.20 13.73
N GLN A 83 -12.28 -4.42 13.43
CA GLN A 83 -12.12 -3.08 12.86
C GLN A 83 -11.34 -2.15 13.79
N ASP A 84 -11.66 -2.11 15.08
CA ASP A 84 -10.98 -1.26 16.06
C ASP A 84 -9.50 -1.63 16.23
N TYR A 85 -9.17 -2.92 16.14
CA TYR A 85 -7.79 -3.41 16.18
C TYR A 85 -6.99 -2.96 14.95
N PHE A 86 -7.56 -3.05 13.75
CA PHE A 86 -6.85 -2.58 12.56
C PHE A 86 -6.77 -1.05 12.50
N HIS A 87 -7.78 -0.34 13.00
CA HIS A 87 -7.77 1.12 13.10
C HIS A 87 -6.76 1.64 14.13
N SER A 88 -6.56 0.95 15.25
CA SER A 88 -5.52 1.33 16.22
C SER A 88 -4.11 1.15 15.64
N ILE A 89 -3.90 0.14 14.79
CA ILE A 89 -2.63 -0.09 14.11
C ILE A 89 -2.40 0.92 12.98
N LEU A 90 -3.38 1.11 12.10
CA LEU A 90 -3.25 2.02 10.95
C LEU A 90 -3.23 3.50 11.38
N GLY A 91 -3.93 3.82 12.46
CA GLY A 91 -4.20 5.17 12.90
C GLY A 91 -5.24 5.85 12.02
N LEU A 92 -6.44 6.10 12.56
CA LEU A 92 -7.49 6.86 11.89
C LEU A 92 -6.99 8.23 11.40
N ALA A 93 -6.13 8.89 12.19
CA ALA A 93 -5.48 10.14 11.82
C ALA A 93 -4.59 10.02 10.58
N ASN A 94 -3.88 8.90 10.41
CA ASN A 94 -3.01 8.66 9.25
C ASN A 94 -3.83 8.45 7.98
N ILE A 95 -4.98 7.80 8.10
CA ILE A 95 -5.91 7.63 6.98
C ILE A 95 -6.43 8.98 6.50
N LYS A 96 -6.89 9.82 7.43
CA LYS A 96 -7.34 11.17 7.11
C LYS A 96 -6.22 12.01 6.48
N LYS A 97 -5.03 12.00 7.08
CA LYS A 97 -3.87 12.72 6.58
C LYS A 97 -3.45 12.27 5.18
N ALA A 98 -3.46 10.96 4.89
CA ALA A 98 -3.14 10.44 3.56
C ALA A 98 -4.08 10.98 2.47
N ILE A 99 -5.37 11.13 2.80
CA ILE A 99 -6.37 11.66 1.88
C ILE A 99 -6.10 13.16 1.63
N GLU A 100 -5.98 13.94 2.70
CA GLU A 100 -5.73 15.39 2.62
C GLU A 100 -4.43 15.71 1.86
N GLU A 101 -3.35 14.98 2.12
CA GLU A 101 -2.07 15.14 1.42
C GLU A 101 -2.19 14.74 -0.06
N ALA A 102 -2.90 13.66 -0.37
CA ALA A 102 -3.10 13.26 -1.75
C ALA A 102 -3.93 14.30 -2.53
N GLU A 103 -4.95 14.89 -1.92
CA GLU A 103 -5.73 15.98 -2.51
C GLU A 103 -4.87 17.22 -2.74
N ARG A 104 -4.14 17.67 -1.72
CA ARG A 104 -3.22 18.82 -1.79
C ARG A 104 -2.18 18.65 -2.89
N LEU A 105 -1.51 17.49 -2.94
CA LEU A 105 -0.52 17.18 -3.98
C LEU A 105 -1.18 17.08 -5.36
N SER A 106 -2.40 16.55 -5.46
CA SER A 106 -3.12 16.49 -6.73
C SER A 106 -3.38 17.89 -7.32
N GLU A 107 -3.73 18.87 -6.48
CA GLU A 107 -3.94 20.25 -6.92
C GLU A 107 -2.63 20.91 -7.37
N SER A 108 -1.55 20.73 -6.60
CA SER A 108 -0.20 21.20 -6.98
C SER A 108 0.23 20.64 -8.34
N LEU A 109 0.10 19.32 -8.51
CA LEU A 109 0.49 18.62 -9.73
C LEU A 109 -0.40 19.02 -10.92
N LYS A 110 -1.72 19.18 -10.73
CA LYS A 110 -2.63 19.69 -11.78
C LYS A 110 -2.18 21.05 -12.30
N LEU A 111 -1.80 21.97 -11.41
CA LEU A 111 -1.34 23.30 -11.79
C LEU A 111 -0.02 23.27 -12.57
N ARG A 112 0.93 22.42 -12.16
CA ARG A 112 2.22 22.20 -12.85
C ARG A 112 2.03 21.56 -14.23
N VAL A 113 1.17 20.55 -14.35
CA VAL A 113 0.85 19.91 -15.65
C VAL A 113 0.16 20.88 -16.59
N LYS A 114 -0.74 21.74 -16.08
CA LYS A 114 -1.42 22.78 -16.88
C LYS A 114 -0.43 23.85 -17.38
N LYS A 115 0.54 24.27 -16.56
CA LYS A 115 1.58 25.22 -16.96
C LYS A 115 2.59 24.66 -17.96
N MET A 116 2.92 23.37 -17.88
CA MET A 116 3.87 22.71 -18.80
C MET A 116 3.28 22.27 -20.15
N ARG A 117 1.96 22.36 -20.36
CA ARG A 117 1.34 21.82 -21.56
C ARG A 117 0.27 22.74 -22.17
N PRO A 118 0.64 23.58 -23.15
CA PRO A 118 -0.31 23.99 -24.18
C PRO A 118 -0.53 22.91 -25.25
N GLN A 119 0.36 21.89 -25.39
CA GLN A 119 0.35 21.01 -26.59
C GLN A 119 0.57 19.49 -26.41
N ARG A 120 0.60 18.90 -25.20
CA ARG A 120 0.80 17.44 -25.09
C ARG A 120 -0.37 16.71 -24.43
N LYS A 121 -1.25 16.12 -25.25
CA LYS A 121 -2.21 15.09 -24.87
C LYS A 121 -1.43 13.92 -24.23
N VAL A 122 -1.48 13.76 -22.90
CA VAL A 122 -1.06 12.49 -22.25
C VAL A 122 -2.07 12.13 -21.19
N SER A 123 -2.77 11.03 -21.48
CA SER A 123 -3.64 10.15 -20.69
C SER A 123 -4.43 10.75 -19.52
N VAL A 124 -5.66 11.15 -19.84
CA VAL A 124 -6.77 11.45 -18.91
C VAL A 124 -7.47 10.17 -18.40
N TYR A 125 -7.00 8.98 -18.79
CA TYR A 125 -7.74 7.72 -18.63
C TYR A 125 -7.83 7.14 -17.20
N ARG A 126 -7.36 7.85 -16.17
CA ARG A 126 -7.64 7.50 -14.76
C ARG A 126 -8.31 8.61 -13.97
N LYS A 127 -8.89 9.62 -14.64
CA LYS A 127 -9.54 10.76 -13.99
C LYS A 127 -11.06 10.65 -13.85
N ARG A 128 -11.74 9.88 -14.71
CA ARG A 128 -13.23 9.80 -14.70
C ARG A 128 -13.79 8.79 -13.69
N GLU A 129 -13.16 7.64 -13.50
CA GLU A 129 -13.60 6.68 -12.46
C GLU A 129 -13.17 7.10 -11.04
N PHE A 130 -12.08 7.87 -10.90
CA PHE A 130 -11.49 8.20 -9.60
C PHE A 130 -12.28 9.23 -8.79
N PHE A 131 -12.84 10.26 -9.44
CA PHE A 131 -13.69 11.24 -8.75
C PHE A 131 -15.10 10.70 -8.49
N GLN A 132 -15.63 9.87 -9.40
CA GLN A 132 -16.93 9.22 -9.24
C GLN A 132 -16.93 8.29 -8.01
N VAL A 133 -15.85 7.51 -7.80
CA VAL A 133 -15.72 6.62 -6.63
C VAL A 133 -15.52 7.39 -5.32
N ILE A 134 -14.92 8.57 -5.33
CA ILE A 134 -14.80 9.40 -4.11
C ILE A 134 -16.17 10.04 -3.78
N ILE A 135 -16.93 10.48 -4.79
CA ILE A 135 -18.27 11.05 -4.60
C ILE A 135 -19.28 9.97 -4.13
N GLU A 136 -19.29 8.78 -4.74
CA GLU A 136 -20.21 7.68 -4.35
C GLU A 136 -19.90 7.04 -2.98
N ILE A 137 -18.75 7.34 -2.38
CA ILE A 137 -18.39 6.82 -1.05
C ILE A 137 -18.74 7.83 0.07
N PHE A 138 -19.05 9.09 -0.28
CA PHE A 138 -19.30 10.16 0.69
C PHE A 138 -20.64 10.92 0.51
N PHE A 139 -21.41 10.69 -0.56
CA PHE A 139 -22.79 11.18 -0.75
C PHE A 139 -23.78 10.04 -0.99
#